data_AF-A0A952SX96-F1
#
_entry.id   AF-A0A952SX96-F1
#
_cell.length_a   1.000
_cell.length_b   1.000
_cell.length_c   1.000
_cell.angle_alpha   90.00
_cell.angle_beta   90.00
_cell.angle_gamma   90.00
#
_symmetry.space_group_name_H-M   'P 1'
#
loop_
_entity.id
_entity.type
_entity.pdbx_description
1 polymer ?
#
loop_
_entity_poly.entity_id
_entity_poly.type
_entity_poly.pdbx_seq_one_letter_code
_entity_poly.pdbx_strand_id
1 'polypeptide(L)'
;MLTVDQCALTLKALADHTRLRILESLLVEEKCVTDLVRHLHCPQPHISHHLRILRDAGLVEGIREGQQVCYRIAPRVQHVLANRQGRALNFGCCELRFPDPVFSHVKRRTHLLT
;
A
#
# COMPACT_ATOMS: atom_id res chain seq x y z
N MET A 1 3.23 21.13 -3.46
CA MET A 1 4.46 20.53 -4.00
C MET A 1 5.31 20.04 -2.85
N LEU A 2 5.99 18.89 -2.98
CA LEU A 2 6.90 18.39 -1.93
C LEU A 2 8.22 19.17 -1.92
N THR A 3 8.82 19.35 -0.74
CA THR A 3 10.21 19.85 -0.61
C THR A 3 11.21 18.75 -0.93
N VAL A 4 12.49 19.11 -1.16
CA VAL A 4 13.57 18.14 -1.42
C VAL A 4 13.69 17.10 -0.29
N ASP A 5 13.60 17.53 0.97
CA ASP A 5 13.64 16.63 2.13
C ASP A 5 12.45 15.67 2.16
N GLN A 6 11.25 16.16 1.82
CA GLN A 6 10.05 15.34 1.74
C GLN A 6 10.14 14.32 0.60
N CYS A 7 10.74 14.69 -0.53
CA CYS A 7 11.05 13.78 -1.63
C CYS A 7 12.04 12.70 -1.17
N ALA A 8 13.13 13.06 -0.51
CA ALA A 8 14.13 12.11 -0.02
C ALA A 8 13.53 11.13 1.00
N LEU A 9 12.71 11.62 1.94
CA LEU A 9 11.99 10.79 2.91
C LEU A 9 11.04 9.81 2.22
N THR A 10 10.28 10.28 1.24
CA THR A 10 9.35 9.45 0.46
C THR A 10 10.10 8.38 -0.32
N LEU A 11 11.14 8.75 -1.06
CA LEU A 11 11.96 7.81 -1.84
C LEU A 11 12.65 6.78 -0.94
N LYS A 12 13.15 7.18 0.23
CA LYS A 12 13.71 6.25 1.23
C LYS A 12 12.67 5.27 1.76
N ALA A 13 11.44 5.73 1.98
CA ALA A 13 10.33 4.85 2.34
C ALA A 13 9.91 3.92 1.19
N LEU A 14 10.11 4.30 -0.07
CA LEU A 14 9.79 3.45 -1.23
C LEU A 14 10.90 2.46 -1.59
N ALA A 15 12.15 2.71 -1.21
CA ALA A 15 13.32 1.90 -1.56
C ALA A 15 13.42 0.58 -0.76
N ASP A 16 12.33 -0.20 -0.70
CA ASP A 16 12.28 -1.53 -0.08
C ASP A 16 11.19 -2.39 -0.72
N HIS A 17 11.57 -3.61 -1.04
CA HIS A 17 10.72 -4.57 -1.73
C HIS A 17 9.42 -4.89 -0.96
N THR A 18 9.48 -5.08 0.35
CA THR A 18 8.29 -5.39 1.16
C THR A 18 7.34 -4.21 1.23
N ARG A 19 7.87 -2.99 1.38
CA ARG A 19 7.07 -1.76 1.40
C ARG A 19 6.36 -1.51 0.07
N LEU A 20 7.04 -1.76 -1.06
CA LEU A 20 6.42 -1.68 -2.38
C LEU A 20 5.28 -2.70 -2.55
N ARG A 21 5.46 -3.93 -2.08
CA ARG A 21 4.39 -4.95 -2.10
C ARG A 21 3.21 -4.61 -1.20
N ILE A 22 3.46 -3.99 -0.03
CA ILE A 22 2.38 -3.48 0.83
C ILE A 22 1.58 -2.42 0.08
N LEU A 23 2.25 -1.41 -0.49
CA LEU A 23 1.59 -0.33 -1.24
C LEU A 23 0.80 -0.86 -2.45
N GLU A 24 1.37 -1.80 -3.21
CA GLU A 24 0.67 -2.47 -4.31
C GLU A 24 -0.61 -3.18 -3.85
N SER A 25 -0.57 -3.82 -2.67
CA SER A 25 -1.74 -4.48 -2.09
C SER A 25 -2.80 -3.48 -1.64
N LEU A 26 -2.38 -2.37 -1.01
CA LEU A 26 -3.26 -1.32 -0.50
C LEU A 26 -3.85 -0.42 -1.59
N LEU A 27 -3.24 -0.41 -2.78
CA LEU A 27 -3.82 0.19 -3.98
C LEU A 27 -5.05 -0.57 -4.48
N VAL A 28 -5.25 -1.85 -4.09
CA VAL A 28 -6.45 -2.60 -4.47
C VAL A 28 -7.62 -2.26 -3.56
N GLU A 29 -7.34 -2.34 -2.26
CA GLU A 29 -8.33 -2.27 -1.20
C GLU A 29 -7.61 -2.00 0.12
N GLU A 30 -8.35 -1.44 1.08
CA GLU A 30 -7.92 -1.36 2.47
C GLU A 30 -7.70 -2.76 3.05
N LYS A 31 -6.64 -2.95 3.85
CA LYS A 31 -6.30 -4.25 4.45
C LYS A 31 -5.85 -4.13 5.89
N CYS A 32 -6.26 -5.11 6.71
CA CYS A 32 -5.80 -5.22 8.07
C CYS A 32 -4.40 -5.88 8.13
N VAL A 33 -3.67 -5.64 9.22
CA VAL A 33 -2.30 -6.18 9.39
C VAL A 33 -2.26 -7.69 9.18
N THR A 34 -3.29 -8.41 9.65
CA THR A 34 -3.44 -9.86 9.48
C THR A 34 -3.59 -10.28 8.01
N ASP A 35 -4.26 -9.48 7.19
CA ASP A 35 -4.42 -9.76 5.76
C ASP A 35 -3.12 -9.55 5.02
N LEU A 36 -2.38 -8.49 5.36
CA LEU A 36 -1.05 -8.23 4.80
C LEU A 36 -0.06 -9.32 5.17
N VAL A 37 -0.07 -9.80 6.41
CA VAL A 37 0.74 -10.95 6.87
C VAL A 37 0.46 -12.19 6.02
N ARG A 38 -0.82 -12.53 5.84
CA ARG A 38 -1.24 -13.69 5.03
C ARG A 38 -0.87 -13.52 3.56
N HIS A 39 -1.11 -12.35 2.99
CA HIS A 39 -0.91 -12.07 1.58
C HIS A 39 0.59 -12.03 1.20
N LEU A 40 1.41 -11.42 2.06
CA LEU A 40 2.83 -11.20 1.81
C LEU A 40 3.73 -12.32 2.34
N HIS A 41 3.15 -13.30 3.06
CA HIS A 41 3.87 -14.43 3.66
C HIS A 41 5.04 -13.96 4.55
N CYS A 42 4.79 -12.91 5.34
CA CYS A 42 5.78 -12.28 6.22
C CYS A 42 5.23 -12.18 7.64
N PRO A 43 6.07 -12.36 8.68
CA PRO A 43 5.61 -12.32 10.06
C PRO A 43 5.12 -10.93 10.47
N GLN A 44 4.16 -10.89 11.39
CA GLN A 44 3.50 -9.64 11.82
C GLN A 44 4.44 -8.54 12.33
N PRO A 45 5.50 -8.82 13.12
CA PRO A 45 6.43 -7.78 13.55
C PRO A 45 7.12 -7.09 12.36
N HIS A 46 7.43 -7.84 11.31
CA HIS A 46 8.06 -7.33 10.09
C HIS A 46 7.09 -6.44 9.30
N ILE A 47 5.85 -6.89 9.10
CA ILE A 47 4.81 -6.08 8.44
C ILE A 47 4.50 -4.80 9.23
N SER A 48 4.38 -4.90 10.56
CA SER A 48 4.09 -3.75 11.42
C SER A 48 5.20 -2.71 11.39
N HIS A 49 6.46 -3.16 11.34
CA HIS A 49 7.61 -2.27 11.17
C HIS A 49 7.56 -1.50 9.85
N HIS A 50 7.29 -2.18 8.74
CA HIS A 50 7.17 -1.55 7.42
C HIS A 50 5.98 -0.58 7.34
N LEU A 51 4.83 -0.93 7.92
CA LEU A 51 3.67 -0.05 7.99
C LEU A 51 3.94 1.21 8.80
N ARG A 52 4.73 1.10 9.89
CA ARG A 52 5.16 2.28 10.65
C ARG A 52 5.99 3.22 9.78
N ILE A 53 6.99 2.71 9.04
CA ILE A 53 7.82 3.53 8.14
C ILE A 53 6.97 4.22 7.08
N LEU A 54 6.05 3.49 6.45
CA LEU A 54 5.16 4.04 5.42
C LEU A 54 4.21 5.12 5.99
N ARG A 55 3.72 4.92 7.21
CA ARG A 55 2.86 5.88 7.90
C ARG A 55 3.64 7.14 8.31
N ASP A 56 4.85 6.97 8.84
CA ASP A 56 5.72 8.08 9.24
C ASP A 56 6.15 8.90 8.00
N ALA A 57 6.22 8.28 6.82
CA ALA A 57 6.40 8.96 5.52
C ALA A 57 5.09 9.57 4.93
N GLY A 58 3.95 9.39 5.60
CA GLY A 58 2.65 9.90 5.14
C GLY A 58 2.13 9.24 3.86
N LEU A 59 2.51 7.98 3.61
CA LEU A 59 2.11 7.21 2.43
C LEU A 59 0.85 6.35 2.69
N VAL A 60 0.69 5.91 3.93
CA VAL A 60 -0.47 5.15 4.39
C VAL A 60 -1.01 5.76 5.67
N GLU A 61 -2.27 5.49 5.97
CA GLU A 61 -2.87 5.79 7.27
C GLU A 61 -3.50 4.53 7.86
N GLY A 62 -3.51 4.47 9.19
CA GLY A 62 -4.05 3.34 9.93
C GLY A 62 -5.37 3.72 10.62
N ILE A 63 -6.40 2.91 10.43
CA ILE A 63 -7.73 3.05 11.01
C ILE A 63 -7.97 1.87 11.95
N ARG A 64 -8.52 2.12 13.13
CA ARG A 64 -8.90 1.05 14.05
C ARG A 64 -10.29 0.54 13.68
N GLU A 65 -10.36 -0.73 13.28
CA GLU A 65 -11.60 -1.45 13.04
C GLU A 65 -11.75 -2.57 14.08
N GLY A 66 -12.60 -2.32 15.08
CA GLY A 66 -12.74 -3.21 16.22
C GLY A 66 -11.42 -3.40 16.98
N GLN A 67 -10.91 -4.64 17.00
CA GLN A 67 -9.64 -4.99 17.65
C GLN A 67 -8.42 -4.93 16.71
N GLN A 68 -8.64 -4.69 15.42
CA GLN A 68 -7.59 -4.69 14.41
C GLN A 68 -7.26 -3.28 13.93
N VAL A 69 -6.07 -3.12 13.36
CA VAL A 69 -5.67 -1.91 12.65
C VAL A 69 -5.61 -2.24 11.17
N CYS A 70 -6.35 -1.47 10.37
CA CYS A 70 -6.42 -1.58 8.94
C CYS A 70 -5.81 -0.36 8.28
N TYR A 71 -5.25 -0.54 7.09
CA TYR A 71 -4.42 0.46 6.42
C TYR A 71 -4.92 0.70 5.01
N ARG A 72 -4.86 1.97 4.59
CA ARG A 72 -5.15 2.40 3.23
C ARG A 72 -4.11 3.42 2.76
N ILE A 73 -4.06 3.65 1.45
CA ILE A 73 -3.24 4.73 0.87
C ILE A 73 -3.73 6.07 1.45
N ALA A 74 -2.81 6.89 1.92
CA ALA A 74 -3.15 8.17 2.54
C ALA A 74 -3.81 9.11 1.50
N PRO A 75 -4.88 9.85 1.85
CA PRO A 75 -5.60 10.72 0.91
C PRO A 75 -4.73 11.78 0.23
N ARG A 76 -3.63 12.19 0.88
CA ARG A 76 -2.64 13.13 0.32
C ARG A 76 -1.85 12.55 -0.86
N VAL A 77 -1.78 11.24 -0.98
CA VAL A 77 -1.12 10.55 -2.09
C VAL A 77 -2.15 10.37 -3.19
N GLN A 78 -2.04 11.18 -4.24
CA GLN A 78 -2.85 11.00 -5.42
C GLN A 78 -2.50 9.66 -6.04
N HIS A 79 -3.49 8.85 -6.35
CA HIS A 79 -3.27 7.54 -6.96
C HIS A 79 -4.37 7.28 -7.98
N VAL A 80 -3.99 6.65 -9.08
CA VAL A 80 -4.93 6.29 -10.14
C VAL A 80 -5.11 4.79 -10.12
N LEU A 81 -6.33 4.38 -9.82
CA LEU A 81 -6.79 3.01 -9.97
C LEU A 81 -7.46 2.92 -11.35
N ALA A 82 -6.81 2.19 -12.26
CA ALA A 82 -7.24 1.91 -13.63
C ALA A 82 -6.79 2.91 -14.72
N ASN A 83 -5.98 2.38 -15.64
CA ASN A 83 -6.20 2.26 -17.09
C ASN A 83 -5.35 1.05 -17.57
N ARG A 84 -5.31 0.71 -18.87
CA ARG A 84 -4.54 -0.41 -19.50
C ARG A 84 -3.00 -0.42 -19.23
N GLN A 85 -2.51 0.33 -18.25
CA GLN A 85 -1.12 0.75 -18.05
C GLN A 85 -0.63 0.58 -16.59
N GLY A 86 -1.34 -0.19 -15.74
CA GLY A 86 -0.94 -0.49 -14.36
C GLY A 86 -1.49 0.46 -13.28
N ARG A 87 -1.01 0.29 -12.04
CA ARG A 87 -1.40 1.10 -10.87
C ARG A 87 -0.31 2.13 -10.56
N ALA A 88 -0.66 3.37 -10.22
CA ALA A 88 0.32 4.43 -10.01
C ALA A 88 0.11 5.22 -8.71
N LEU A 89 1.20 5.53 -8.02
CA LEU A 89 1.26 6.52 -6.95
C LEU A 89 1.88 7.82 -7.48
N ASN A 90 1.18 8.93 -7.33
CA ASN A 90 1.63 10.26 -7.73
C ASN A 90 1.90 11.12 -6.49
N PHE A 91 3.14 11.57 -6.36
CA PHE A 91 3.63 12.36 -5.23
C PHE A 91 3.76 13.86 -5.57
N GLY A 92 3.32 14.27 -6.76
CA GLY A 92 3.41 15.64 -7.28
C GLY A 92 4.75 15.98 -7.95
N CYS A 93 5.86 15.36 -7.53
CA CYS A 93 7.18 15.51 -8.15
C CYS A 93 7.64 14.29 -8.97
N CYS A 94 7.03 13.13 -8.73
CA CYS A 94 7.33 11.87 -9.39
C CYS A 94 6.12 10.94 -9.34
N GLU A 95 6.12 9.98 -10.26
CA GLU A 95 5.09 8.94 -10.36
C GLU A 95 5.77 7.57 -10.29
N LEU A 96 5.27 6.71 -9.40
CA LEU A 96 5.69 5.32 -9.29
C LEU A 96 4.61 4.42 -9.89
N ARG A 97 4.95 3.70 -10.97
CA ARG A 97 4.05 2.77 -11.65
C ARG A 97 4.40 1.33 -11.29
N PHE A 98 3.40 0.58 -10.89
CA PHE A 98 3.46 -0.86 -10.75
C PHE A 98 3.00 -1.49 -12.07
N PRO A 99 3.84 -2.30 -12.74
CA PRO A 99 3.40 -3.09 -13.88
C PRO A 99 2.27 -4.03 -13.44
N ASP A 100 1.42 -4.45 -14.39
CA ASP A 100 0.21 -5.23 -14.09
C ASP A 100 0.49 -6.34 -13.06
N PRO A 101 -0.38 -6.48 -12.05
CA PRO A 101 -0.11 -7.35 -10.92
C PRO A 101 -0.01 -8.79 -11.42
N VAL A 102 1.22 -9.32 -11.40
CA VAL A 102 1.51 -10.74 -11.65
C VAL A 102 0.73 -11.64 -10.66
N PHE A 103 0.24 -11.05 -9.55
CA PHE A 103 -0.52 -11.72 -8.49
C PHE A 103 -2.05 -11.77 -8.68
N SER A 104 -2.57 -11.54 -9.89
CA SER A 104 -4.02 -11.55 -10.20
C SER A 104 -4.72 -12.92 -10.15
N HIS A 105 -4.11 -13.97 -9.59
CA HIS A 105 -4.71 -15.30 -9.46
C HIS A 105 -5.36 -15.65 -8.12
N VAL A 106 -5.47 -14.74 -7.16
CA VAL A 106 -6.28 -15.01 -5.95
C VAL A 106 -7.72 -14.57 -6.18
N LYS A 107 -8.54 -15.57 -6.55
CA LYS A 107 -9.99 -15.56 -6.84
C LYS A 107 -10.79 -14.46 -6.15
N ARG A 108 -11.63 -13.78 -6.96
CA ARG A 108 -12.90 -13.20 -6.53
C ARG A 108 -13.67 -14.27 -5.74
N ARG A 109 -13.75 -14.15 -4.42
CA ARG A 109 -14.83 -14.79 -3.66
C ARG A 109 -16.04 -13.89 -3.79
N THR A 110 -16.80 -14.13 -4.84
CA THR A 110 -18.22 -13.78 -4.90
C THR A 110 -18.86 -14.36 -3.65
N HIS A 111 -19.25 -13.52 -2.70
CA HIS A 111 -20.15 -13.93 -1.64
C HIS A 111 -21.49 -14.27 -2.33
N LEU A 112 -21.82 -15.56 -2.40
CA LEU A 112 -23.21 -15.99 -2.44
C LEU A 112 -23.83 -15.48 -1.13
N LEU A 113 -24.76 -14.54 -1.23
CA LEU A 113 -25.81 -14.41 -0.24
C LEU A 113 -26.97 -15.25 -0.74
N THR A 114 -27.31 -16.23 0.09
CA THR A 114 -28.52 -17.04 0.04
C THR A 114 -29.68 -16.19 0.53
#